data_AF-A0A959X4A3-F1
#
_entry.id   AF-A0A959X4A3-F1
#
_cell.length_a   1.000
_cell.length_b   1.000
_cell.length_c   1.000
_cell.angle_alpha   90.00
_cell.angle_beta   90.00
_cell.angle_gamma   90.00
#
_symmetry.space_group_name_H-M   'P 1'
#
loop_
_entity.id
_entity.type
_entity.pdbx_description
1 polymer ?
#
loop_
_entity_poly.entity_id
_entity_poly.type
_entity_poly.pdbx_seq_one_letter_code
_entity_poly.pdbx_strand_id
1 'polypeptide(L)'
;DPTLGNAALVDIGFYPLSAALECFGTAPASQSGGSYWLHNGFEGGGSIQLGYEGLLVDVAYSKIVSAVGATTVHGEEGTLTVNAVAEPSRVELHRRGQDPVVLVDTPPVTPADTMIHELDVFADQVDAGRVDPHWRDISLAVRRIMDAHLASVR
;
A
#
# COMPACT_ATOMS: atom_id res chain seq x y z
N ASP A 1 18.66 -14.91 -0.23
CA ASP A 1 19.19 -15.38 -1.52
C ASP A 1 18.51 -14.59 -2.64
N PRO A 2 19.24 -13.68 -3.32
CA PRO A 2 18.70 -12.87 -4.43
C PRO A 2 18.20 -13.69 -5.63
N THR A 3 18.61 -14.97 -5.74
CA THR A 3 18.17 -15.86 -6.82
C THR A 3 16.72 -16.33 -6.66
N LEU A 4 16.11 -16.11 -5.48
CA LEU A 4 14.71 -16.43 -5.20
C LEU A 4 13.71 -15.38 -5.72
N GLY A 5 14.18 -14.35 -6.46
CA GLY A 5 13.31 -13.29 -6.99
C GLY A 5 12.68 -12.41 -5.91
N ASN A 6 13.34 -12.32 -4.74
CA ASN A 6 12.88 -11.54 -3.60
C ASN A 6 13.41 -10.10 -3.70
N ALA A 7 12.48 -9.15 -3.65
CA ALA A 7 12.78 -7.72 -3.58
C ALA A 7 12.03 -7.12 -2.37
N ALA A 8 12.48 -5.99 -1.84
CA ALA A 8 11.73 -5.29 -0.80
C ALA A 8 10.36 -4.84 -1.34
N LEU A 9 10.31 -4.36 -2.59
CA LEU A 9 9.08 -3.95 -3.24
C LEU A 9 8.06 -5.09 -3.30
N VAL A 10 8.50 -6.29 -3.67
CA VAL A 10 7.61 -7.44 -3.87
C VAL A 10 7.01 -7.98 -2.58
N ASP A 11 7.77 -7.92 -1.49
CA ASP A 11 7.34 -8.50 -0.22
C ASP A 11 6.57 -7.51 0.64
N ILE A 12 7.13 -6.32 0.86
CA ILE A 12 6.55 -5.33 1.78
C ILE A 12 6.07 -4.06 1.07
N GLY A 13 6.65 -3.72 -0.09
CA GLY A 13 6.19 -2.57 -0.88
C GLY A 13 4.83 -2.80 -1.54
N PHE A 14 4.41 -4.07 -1.66
CA PHE A 14 3.09 -4.48 -2.11
C PHE A 14 1.98 -3.83 -1.28
N TYR A 15 2.06 -3.85 0.06
CA TYR A 15 0.98 -3.37 0.93
C TYR A 15 0.63 -1.89 0.73
N PRO A 16 1.57 -0.93 0.86
CA PRO A 16 1.25 0.48 0.63
C PRO A 16 0.92 0.78 -0.83
N LEU A 17 1.50 0.05 -1.80
CA LEU A 17 1.17 0.23 -3.21
C LEU A 17 -0.24 -0.25 -3.55
N SER A 18 -0.62 -1.44 -3.07
CA SER A 18 -1.96 -2.00 -3.26
C SER A 18 -3.01 -1.12 -2.60
N ALA A 19 -2.77 -0.67 -1.35
CA ALA A 19 -3.66 0.27 -0.67
C ALA A 19 -3.81 1.58 -1.46
N ALA A 20 -2.73 2.14 -1.99
CA ALA A 20 -2.78 3.34 -2.82
C ALA A 20 -3.63 3.16 -4.09
N LEU A 21 -3.47 2.04 -4.80
CA LEU A 21 -4.24 1.77 -6.03
C LEU A 21 -5.72 1.47 -5.73
N GLU A 22 -6.02 0.84 -4.60
CA GLU A 22 -7.40 0.62 -4.15
C GLU A 22 -8.10 1.95 -3.84
N CYS A 23 -7.41 2.86 -3.14
CA CYS A 23 -7.99 4.14 -2.75
C CYS A 23 -8.08 5.17 -3.88
N PHE A 24 -7.09 5.22 -4.78
CA PHE A 24 -6.92 6.33 -5.73
C PHE A 24 -7.05 5.90 -7.19
N GLY A 25 -7.22 4.61 -7.46
CA GLY A 25 -7.42 4.06 -8.79
C GLY A 25 -6.22 3.30 -9.33
N THR A 26 -6.48 2.37 -10.25
CA THR A 26 -5.50 1.39 -10.73
C THR A 26 -4.67 1.85 -11.93
N ALA A 27 -4.93 3.05 -12.44
CA ALA A 27 -4.32 3.60 -13.66
C ALA A 27 -3.73 4.99 -13.41
N PRO A 28 -2.60 5.09 -12.69
CA PRO A 28 -1.88 6.35 -12.60
C PRO A 28 -1.43 6.83 -13.98
N ALA A 29 -1.43 8.15 -14.18
CA ALA A 29 -0.98 8.81 -15.41
C ALA A 29 0.55 8.77 -15.55
N SER A 30 1.28 8.70 -14.45
CA SER A 30 2.74 8.58 -14.44
C SER A 30 3.26 7.80 -13.23
N GLN A 31 4.46 7.26 -13.38
CA GLN A 31 5.23 6.69 -12.27
C GLN A 31 6.68 7.11 -12.35
N SER A 32 7.33 7.30 -11.20
CA SER A 32 8.77 7.53 -11.07
C SER A 32 9.25 7.02 -9.72
N GLY A 33 10.56 6.84 -9.53
CA GLY A 33 11.07 6.35 -8.25
C GLY A 33 12.50 5.89 -8.31
N GLY A 34 12.95 5.29 -7.20
CA GLY A 34 14.27 4.69 -7.08
C GLY A 34 14.28 3.52 -6.10
N SER A 35 15.28 2.66 -6.25
CA SER A 35 15.51 1.53 -5.34
C SER A 35 16.93 1.57 -4.80
N TYR A 36 17.08 1.17 -3.54
CA TYR A 36 18.36 0.96 -2.89
C TYR A 36 18.71 -0.53 -2.92
N TRP A 37 19.81 -0.85 -3.59
CA TRP A 37 20.31 -2.21 -3.72
C TRP A 37 21.47 -2.46 -2.75
N LEU A 38 21.38 -3.55 -2.00
CA LEU A 38 22.45 -4.02 -1.13
C LEU A 38 23.62 -4.57 -1.95
N HIS A 39 24.79 -4.66 -1.33
CA HIS A 39 26.02 -5.18 -1.95
C HIS A 39 25.88 -6.60 -2.52
N ASN A 40 24.92 -7.39 -2.04
CA ASN A 40 24.62 -8.74 -2.52
C ASN A 40 23.59 -8.78 -3.66
N GLY A 41 23.16 -7.63 -4.18
CA GLY A 41 22.17 -7.52 -5.25
C GLY A 41 20.71 -7.65 -4.81
N PHE A 42 20.43 -7.69 -3.50
CA PHE A 42 19.07 -7.66 -2.96
C PHE A 42 18.54 -6.23 -2.89
N GLU A 43 17.29 -6.00 -3.32
CA GLU A 43 16.62 -4.71 -3.12
C GLU A 43 16.25 -4.53 -1.65
N GLY A 44 16.91 -3.60 -0.95
CA GLY A 44 16.68 -3.35 0.47
C GLY A 44 15.47 -2.45 0.75
N GLY A 45 15.14 -1.55 -0.18
CA GLY A 45 14.03 -0.59 -0.06
C GLY A 45 13.99 0.36 -1.24
N GLY A 46 13.02 1.27 -1.25
CA GLY A 46 12.85 2.23 -2.33
C GLY A 46 11.63 3.12 -2.13
N SER A 47 11.37 3.93 -3.15
CA SER A 47 10.16 4.72 -3.24
C SER A 47 9.63 4.80 -4.66
N ILE A 48 8.31 4.90 -4.78
CA ILE A 48 7.57 5.08 -6.03
C ILE A 48 6.64 6.28 -5.84
N GLN A 49 6.68 7.24 -6.75
CA GLN A 49 5.71 8.31 -6.85
C GLN A 49 4.77 8.02 -8.03
N LEU A 50 3.47 8.03 -7.75
CA LEU A 50 2.40 7.86 -8.73
C LEU A 50 1.71 9.21 -8.96
N GLY A 51 1.59 9.60 -10.22
CA GLY A 51 0.85 10.80 -10.62
C GLY A 51 -0.55 10.46 -11.11
N TYR A 52 -1.55 11.15 -10.56
CA TYR A 52 -2.94 11.15 -11.01
C TYR A 52 -3.35 12.59 -11.37
N GLU A 53 -4.52 12.75 -11.99
CA GLU A 53 -5.09 14.09 -12.19
C GLU A 53 -5.47 14.69 -10.82
N GLY A 54 -4.78 15.75 -10.40
CA GLY A 54 -5.05 16.47 -9.15
C GLY A 54 -4.53 15.80 -7.88
N LEU A 55 -3.79 14.69 -7.98
CA LEU A 55 -3.28 13.94 -6.84
C LEU A 55 -1.88 13.36 -7.12
N LEU A 56 -1.00 13.44 -6.14
CA LEU A 56 0.26 12.71 -6.10
C LEU A 56 0.23 11.72 -4.95
N VAL A 57 0.76 10.52 -5.18
CA VAL A 57 0.88 9.48 -4.16
C VAL A 57 2.31 9.01 -4.06
N ASP A 58 2.91 9.15 -2.88
CA ASP A 58 4.24 8.63 -2.58
C ASP A 58 4.14 7.33 -1.79
N VAL A 59 4.75 6.28 -2.32
CA VAL A 59 4.88 4.98 -1.70
C VAL A 59 6.34 4.77 -1.31
N ALA A 60 6.61 4.56 -0.04
CA ALA A 60 7.95 4.24 0.47
C ALA A 60 7.93 2.87 1.16
N TYR A 61 8.99 2.08 0.96
CA TYR A 61 9.10 0.72 1.49
C TYR A 61 10.55 0.38 1.82
N SER A 62 10.78 -0.40 2.89
CA SER A 62 12.14 -0.80 3.28
C SER A 62 12.16 -2.02 4.20
N LYS A 63 13.03 -2.98 3.91
CA LYS A 63 13.34 -4.14 4.75
C LYS A 63 14.53 -3.90 5.67
N ILE A 64 15.22 -2.78 5.49
CA ILE A 64 16.45 -2.43 6.20
C ILE A 64 16.28 -1.21 7.12
N VAL A 65 15.12 -0.54 7.04
CA VAL A 65 14.75 0.61 7.87
C VAL A 65 13.27 0.49 8.22
N SER A 66 12.92 0.74 9.47
CA SER A 66 11.53 0.84 9.91
C SER A 66 10.98 2.25 9.66
N ALA A 67 9.76 2.34 9.11
CA ALA A 67 9.02 3.60 9.11
C ALA A 67 8.58 3.95 10.54
N VAL A 68 8.67 5.23 10.92
CA VAL A 68 8.30 5.73 12.26
C VAL A 68 7.04 6.62 12.19
N GLY A 69 6.37 6.68 11.04
CA GLY A 69 5.25 7.58 10.79
C GLY A 69 4.00 6.87 10.27
N ALA A 70 2.85 7.52 10.48
CA ALA A 70 1.57 7.13 9.89
C ALA A 70 1.56 7.43 8.39
N THR A 71 0.75 6.68 7.64
CA THR A 71 0.37 7.09 6.29
C THR A 71 -0.52 8.31 6.39
N THR A 72 -0.30 9.28 5.48
CA THR A 72 -1.00 10.55 5.47
C THR A 72 -1.69 10.78 4.13
N VAL A 73 -2.88 11.36 4.18
CA VAL A 73 -3.58 11.88 3.00
C VAL A 73 -3.88 13.35 3.27
N HIS A 74 -3.31 14.23 2.45
CA HIS A 74 -3.43 15.68 2.62
C HIS A 74 -4.46 16.25 1.64
N GLY A 75 -5.40 17.03 2.17
CA GLY A 75 -6.35 17.82 1.39
C GLY A 75 -6.42 19.26 1.92
N GLU A 76 -7.17 20.10 1.22
CA GLU A 76 -7.28 21.53 1.55
C GLU A 76 -7.88 21.78 2.95
N GLU A 77 -8.77 20.90 3.39
CA GLU A 77 -9.48 21.01 4.67
C GLU A 77 -8.79 20.29 5.85
N GLY A 78 -7.69 19.58 5.60
CA GLY A 78 -6.97 18.87 6.66
C GLY A 78 -6.16 17.67 6.19
N THR A 79 -5.66 16.91 7.16
CA THR A 79 -4.86 15.70 6.93
C THR A 79 -5.53 14.50 7.59
N LEU A 80 -5.72 13.43 6.83
CA LEU A 80 -6.06 12.12 7.35
C LEU A 80 -4.76 11.39 7.73
N THR A 81 -4.71 10.78 8.91
CA THR A 81 -3.61 9.89 9.32
C THR A 81 -4.14 8.48 9.53
N VAL A 82 -3.45 7.48 8.96
CA VAL A 82 -3.70 6.04 9.13
C VAL A 82 -2.47 5.42 9.77
N ASN A 83 -2.62 4.78 10.93
CA ASN A 83 -1.49 4.28 11.71
C ASN A 83 -0.64 3.22 10.98
N ALA A 84 -1.29 2.30 10.26
CA ALA A 84 -0.63 1.31 9.41
C ALA A 84 -1.57 0.96 8.24
N VAL A 85 -1.09 1.06 7.01
CA VAL A 85 -1.93 0.78 5.83
C VAL A 85 -2.18 -0.70 5.56
N ALA A 86 -1.27 -1.58 6.00
CA ALA A 86 -1.46 -3.02 5.86
C ALA A 86 -2.54 -3.56 6.80
N GLU A 87 -2.63 -3.00 8.01
CA GLU A 87 -3.56 -3.41 9.06
C GLU A 87 -4.04 -2.16 9.82
N PRO A 88 -4.93 -1.36 9.22
CA PRO A 88 -5.37 -0.11 9.82
C PRO A 88 -6.24 -0.36 11.05
N SER A 89 -5.82 0.19 12.19
CA SER A 89 -6.60 0.12 13.43
C SER A 89 -6.97 1.50 13.98
N ARG A 90 -6.36 2.57 13.45
CA ARG A 90 -6.62 3.93 13.88
C ARG A 90 -6.54 4.91 12.72
N VAL A 91 -7.62 5.67 12.54
CA VAL A 91 -7.73 6.72 11.53
C VAL A 91 -8.16 8.01 12.22
N GLU A 92 -7.41 9.09 11.98
CA GLU A 92 -7.74 10.41 12.53
C GLU A 92 -7.76 11.47 11.44
N LEU A 93 -8.62 12.46 11.64
CA LEU A 93 -8.70 13.65 10.81
C LEU A 93 -8.22 14.88 11.59
N HIS A 94 -7.17 15.50 11.07
CA HIS A 94 -6.53 16.68 11.63
C HIS A 94 -6.89 17.91 10.81
N ARG A 95 -7.73 18.80 11.35
CA ARG A 95 -8.12 20.07 10.72
C ARG A 95 -7.37 21.25 11.34
N ARG A 96 -7.19 22.33 10.58
CA ARG A 96 -6.48 23.52 11.06
C ARG A 96 -7.23 24.19 12.23
N GLY A 97 -6.55 24.32 13.37
CA GLY A 97 -7.07 25.03 14.54
C GLY A 97 -8.19 24.29 15.28
N GLN A 98 -8.36 23.00 15.03
CA GLN A 98 -9.32 22.14 15.71
C GLN A 98 -8.59 20.95 16.33
N ASP A 99 -9.19 20.36 17.35
CA ASP A 99 -8.70 19.11 17.90
C ASP A 99 -8.88 17.96 16.88
N PRO A 100 -7.97 16.96 16.85
CA PRO A 100 -8.10 15.81 15.97
C PRO A 100 -9.41 15.06 16.22
N VAL A 101 -10.05 14.62 15.14
CA VAL A 101 -11.25 13.77 15.20
C VAL A 101 -10.85 12.33 14.89
N VAL A 102 -11.04 11.43 15.85
CA VAL A 102 -10.83 10.00 15.65
C VAL A 102 -12.01 9.43 14.86
N LEU A 103 -11.73 8.89 13.68
CA LEU A 103 -12.74 8.31 12.77
C LEU A 103 -12.84 6.80 12.94
N VAL A 104 -11.71 6.15 13.20
CA VAL A 104 -11.61 4.72 13.48
C VAL A 104 -10.70 4.54 14.69
N ASP A 105 -11.15 3.74 15.65
CA ASP A 105 -10.36 3.33 16.82
C ASP A 105 -10.75 1.90 17.16
N THR A 106 -10.01 0.95 16.59
CA THR A 106 -10.20 -0.48 16.85
C THR A 106 -9.02 -1.00 17.68
N PRO A 107 -9.28 -1.93 18.61
CA PRO A 107 -8.20 -2.59 19.32
C PRO A 107 -7.31 -3.34 18.32
N PRO A 108 -6.00 -3.49 18.62
CA PRO A 108 -5.13 -4.35 17.83
C PRO A 108 -5.75 -5.75 17.71
N VAL A 109 -5.90 -6.22 16.48
CA VAL A 109 -6.32 -7.60 16.21
C VAL A 109 -5.13 -8.54 16.44
N THR A 110 -5.41 -9.77 16.84
CA THR A 110 -4.34 -10.78 16.92
C THR A 110 -3.98 -11.23 15.51
N PRO A 111 -2.74 -11.72 15.26
CA PRO A 111 -2.37 -12.20 13.92
C PRO A 111 -3.26 -13.32 13.38
N ALA A 112 -3.99 -14.04 14.24
CA ALA A 112 -4.95 -15.06 13.82
C ALA A 112 -6.24 -14.46 13.23
N ASP A 113 -6.55 -13.20 13.56
CA ASP A 113 -7.81 -12.55 13.20
C ASP A 113 -7.67 -11.58 12.01
N THR A 114 -6.45 -11.30 11.55
CA THR A 114 -6.19 -10.34 10.45
C THR A 114 -6.74 -10.79 9.10
N MET A 115 -6.95 -12.09 8.92
CA MET A 115 -7.37 -12.69 7.65
C MET A 115 -8.86 -13.07 7.60
N ILE A 116 -9.63 -12.81 8.66
CA ILE A 116 -11.06 -13.20 8.70
C ILE A 116 -11.84 -12.53 7.56
N HIS A 117 -11.57 -11.24 7.30
CA HIS A 117 -12.28 -10.49 6.28
C HIS A 117 -12.05 -11.01 4.85
N GLU A 118 -10.83 -11.43 4.51
CA GLU A 118 -10.55 -12.00 3.20
C GLU A 118 -11.15 -13.41 3.04
N LEU A 119 -11.22 -14.18 4.13
CA LEU A 119 -11.89 -15.50 4.14
C LEU A 119 -13.40 -15.36 3.94
N ASP A 120 -14.04 -14.38 4.58
CA ASP A 120 -15.46 -14.09 4.40
C ASP A 120 -15.75 -13.71 2.93
N VAL A 121 -14.97 -12.79 2.36
CA VAL A 121 -15.10 -12.38 0.95
C VAL A 121 -14.85 -13.55 -0.02
N PHE A 122 -13.94 -14.46 0.32
CA PHE A 122 -13.69 -15.66 -0.46
C PHE A 122 -14.90 -16.63 -0.39
N ALA A 123 -15.40 -16.91 0.81
CA ALA A 123 -16.55 -17.79 1.02
C ALA A 123 -17.80 -17.27 0.29
N ASP A 124 -18.08 -15.97 0.40
CA ASP A 124 -19.20 -15.31 -0.30
C ASP A 124 -19.13 -15.51 -1.81
N GLN A 125 -17.93 -15.41 -2.42
CA GLN A 125 -17.76 -15.62 -3.86
C GLN A 125 -17.92 -17.08 -4.28
N VAL A 126 -17.48 -18.01 -3.44
CA VAL A 126 -17.68 -19.46 -3.65
C VAL A 126 -19.16 -19.80 -3.60
N ASP A 127 -19.87 -19.33 -2.57
CA ASP A 127 -21.30 -19.57 -2.39
C ASP A 127 -22.14 -18.92 -3.51
N ALA A 128 -21.74 -17.73 -3.97
CA ALA A 128 -22.36 -17.06 -5.11
C ALA A 128 -21.98 -17.67 -6.46
N GLY A 129 -20.97 -18.55 -6.53
CA GLY A 129 -20.45 -19.11 -7.77
C GLY A 129 -19.91 -18.06 -8.75
N ARG A 130 -19.47 -16.91 -8.24
CA ARG A 130 -19.11 -15.74 -9.07
C ARG A 130 -17.90 -15.02 -8.47
N VAL A 131 -16.88 -14.83 -9.31
CA VAL A 131 -15.66 -14.11 -8.95
C VAL A 131 -15.81 -12.62 -9.24
N ASP A 132 -15.42 -11.78 -8.30
CA ASP A 132 -15.33 -10.33 -8.49
C ASP A 132 -14.06 -9.99 -9.31
N PRO A 133 -14.20 -9.42 -10.52
CA PRO A 133 -13.05 -9.02 -11.32
C PRO A 133 -12.20 -7.92 -10.66
N HIS A 134 -12.74 -7.16 -9.71
CA HIS A 134 -12.02 -6.10 -8.97
C HIS A 134 -10.68 -6.59 -8.41
N TRP A 135 -10.70 -7.72 -7.70
CA TRP A 135 -9.50 -8.29 -7.06
C TRP A 135 -8.44 -8.72 -8.07
N ARG A 136 -8.87 -9.23 -9.24
CA ARG A 136 -7.96 -9.53 -10.35
C ARG A 136 -7.35 -8.25 -10.90
N ASP A 137 -8.17 -7.23 -11.14
CA ASP A 137 -7.77 -6.01 -11.82
C ASP A 137 -6.77 -5.20 -10.98
N ILE A 138 -6.98 -5.11 -9.66
CA ILE A 138 -6.01 -4.50 -8.75
C ILE A 138 -4.72 -5.30 -8.66
N SER A 139 -4.80 -6.63 -8.54
CA SER A 139 -3.60 -7.50 -8.49
C SER A 139 -2.74 -7.32 -9.74
N LEU A 140 -3.36 -7.27 -10.92
CA LEU A 140 -2.66 -7.01 -12.17
C LEU A 140 -2.08 -5.60 -12.25
N ALA A 141 -2.79 -4.59 -11.73
CA ALA A 141 -2.30 -3.22 -11.72
C ALA A 141 -1.07 -3.03 -10.81
N VAL A 142 -1.14 -3.54 -9.58
CA VAL A 142 -0.01 -3.56 -8.62
C VAL A 142 1.20 -4.21 -9.28
N ARG A 143 1.00 -5.41 -9.86
CA ARG A 143 2.08 -6.16 -10.50
C ARG A 143 2.72 -5.39 -11.67
N ARG A 144 1.92 -4.77 -12.53
CA ARG A 144 2.42 -3.96 -13.66
C ARG A 144 3.31 -2.81 -13.18
N ILE A 145 2.90 -2.08 -12.14
CA ILE A 145 3.66 -0.96 -11.59
C ILE A 145 4.97 -1.46 -10.99
N MET A 146 4.93 -2.55 -10.22
CA MET A 146 6.13 -3.15 -9.63
C MET A 146 7.14 -3.62 -10.68
N ASP A 147 6.68 -4.33 -11.71
CA ASP A 147 7.54 -4.81 -12.79
C ASP A 147 8.16 -3.64 -13.56
N ALA A 148 7.37 -2.61 -13.88
CA ALA A 148 7.85 -1.42 -14.56
C ALA A 148 8.88 -0.65 -13.71
N HIS A 149 8.64 -0.52 -12.40
CA HIS A 149 9.59 0.11 -11.47
C HIS A 149 10.91 -0.67 -11.43
N LEU A 150 10.86 -1.98 -11.16
CA LEU A 150 12.05 -2.83 -11.08
C LEU A 150 12.83 -2.87 -12.40
N ALA A 151 12.17 -2.79 -13.55
CA ALA A 151 12.82 -2.70 -14.85
C ALA A 151 13.52 -1.35 -15.08
N SER A 152 13.05 -0.28 -14.43
CA SER A 152 13.59 1.08 -14.60
C SER A 152 14.76 1.43 -13.66
N VAL A 153 14.89 0.73 -12.53
CA VAL A 153 15.84 1.04 -11.45
C VAL A 153 16.97 0.00 -11.30
N ARG A 154 17.06 -0.93 -12.26
CA ARG A 154 18.04 -2.02 -12.27
C ARG A 154 19.16 -1.76 -13.26
#